data_AF-A0A978VSD1-F1
#
_entry.id   AF-A0A978VSD1-F1
#
_cell.length_a   1.000
_cell.length_b   1.000
_cell.length_c   1.000
_cell.angle_alpha   90.00
_cell.angle_beta   90.00
_cell.angle_gamma   90.00
#
_symmetry.space_group_name_H-M   'P 1'
#
loop_
_entity.id
_entity.type
_entity.pdbx_description
1 polymer ?
#
loop_
_entity_poly.entity_id
_entity_poly.type
_entity_poly.pdbx_seq_one_letter_code
_entity_poly.pdbx_strand_id
1 'polypeptide(L)'
;MVGVVVNDVDDAAAESSSSSSRSGSGRLIFTYGTLKKGFSNHVLMQELIRSGDARFMGLFQTAQPYPLVCGPYRVPFLLNLPGSGQRVLGELYAVSPAGLARLDDLEGTTLGHYERLPIDVDIHNMGWSRSASTEAYFAHRSYALGLWEKNGNKGLSAYSESDTVGYVRRKDRPQHLSFLDHIRLFLSSSPSPSPSPSQ
;
A
#
# COMPACT_ATOMS: atom_id res chain seq x y z
N MET A 1 56.87 -53.87 23.59
CA MET A 1 57.26 -53.38 22.26
C MET A 1 56.27 -53.91 21.24
N VAL A 2 55.22 -53.13 20.95
CA VAL A 2 54.28 -53.18 19.80
C VAL A 2 53.18 -52.19 20.19
N GLY A 3 52.76 -51.18 19.44
CA GLY A 3 52.99 -50.74 18.07
C GLY A 3 51.75 -49.92 17.72
N VAL A 4 51.90 -48.61 17.49
CA VAL A 4 50.82 -47.70 17.07
C VAL A 4 50.63 -47.82 15.57
N VAL A 5 49.38 -47.93 15.11
CA VAL A 5 48.94 -47.34 13.83
C VAL A 5 47.43 -47.08 13.91
N VAL A 6 47.09 -45.79 13.90
CA VAL A 6 45.76 -45.26 13.62
C VAL A 6 45.62 -45.13 12.11
N ASN A 7 44.47 -45.51 11.56
CA ASN A 7 44.03 -45.13 10.22
C ASN A 7 42.60 -44.62 10.31
N ASP A 8 42.46 -43.31 10.10
CA ASP A 8 41.25 -42.66 9.61
C ASP A 8 40.96 -43.18 8.18
N VAL A 9 39.68 -43.39 7.82
CA VAL A 9 38.99 -42.62 6.76
C VAL A 9 37.50 -42.97 6.69
N ASP A 10 36.76 -41.89 6.46
CA ASP A 10 35.32 -41.66 6.32
C ASP A 10 34.47 -42.66 5.53
N ASP A 11 33.22 -42.85 5.99
CA ASP A 11 32.06 -42.82 5.10
C ASP A 11 30.79 -42.40 5.87
N ALA A 12 30.44 -41.11 5.78
CA ALA A 12 29.24 -40.54 6.35
C ALA A 12 28.32 -40.06 5.22
N ALA A 13 27.46 -40.97 4.74
CA ALA A 13 26.31 -40.62 3.91
C ALA A 13 25.03 -40.66 4.75
N ALA A 14 24.72 -39.54 5.40
CA ALA A 14 23.39 -39.27 5.96
C ALA A 14 22.70 -38.25 5.05
N GLU A 15 21.79 -38.74 4.21
CA GLU A 15 20.87 -37.91 3.43
C GLU A 15 19.97 -37.12 4.37
N SER A 16 20.33 -35.85 4.61
CA SER A 16 19.39 -34.89 5.17
C SER A 16 18.49 -34.38 4.05
N SER A 17 17.26 -34.89 4.05
CA SER A 17 16.15 -34.34 3.28
C SER A 17 15.86 -32.92 3.79
N SER A 18 16.54 -31.95 3.19
CA SER A 18 16.21 -30.53 3.36
C SER A 18 14.89 -30.25 2.64
N SER A 19 13.77 -30.49 3.34
CA SER A 19 12.50 -29.88 2.94
C SER A 19 12.66 -28.38 3.12
N SER A 20 13.08 -27.73 2.05
CA SER A 20 13.11 -26.28 1.94
C SER A 20 11.66 -25.83 1.96
N SER A 21 11.13 -25.55 3.16
CA SER A 21 9.89 -24.81 3.27
C SER A 21 10.17 -23.47 2.60
N ARG A 22 9.63 -23.30 1.39
CA ARG A 22 9.53 -21.99 0.75
C ARG A 22 8.61 -21.18 1.65
N SER A 23 9.20 -20.54 2.67
CA SER A 23 8.58 -19.43 3.37
C SER A 23 8.29 -18.39 2.28
N GLY A 24 7.09 -18.42 1.74
CA GLY A 24 6.54 -17.31 0.98
C GLY A 24 6.40 -16.19 1.98
N SER A 25 7.49 -15.47 2.24
CA SER A 25 7.55 -14.40 3.22
C SER A 25 6.46 -13.40 2.87
N GLY A 26 5.43 -13.33 3.71
CA GLY A 26 4.32 -12.42 3.54
C GLY A 26 4.84 -10.99 3.45
N ARG A 27 4.24 -10.17 2.60
CA ARG A 27 4.56 -8.75 2.46
C ARG A 27 3.77 -7.92 3.45
N LEU A 28 4.36 -6.83 3.91
CA LEU A 28 3.66 -5.85 4.73
C LEU A 28 3.13 -4.74 3.84
N ILE A 29 1.82 -4.58 3.81
CA ILE A 29 1.14 -3.57 3.00
C ILE A 29 0.53 -2.52 3.91
N PHE A 30 1.02 -1.28 3.79
CA PHE A 30 0.45 -0.12 4.43
C PHE A 30 -0.65 0.48 3.54
N THR A 31 -1.86 0.56 4.09
CA THR A 31 -3.04 1.09 3.40
C THR A 31 -3.50 2.38 4.08
N TYR A 32 -3.78 3.40 3.27
CA TYR A 32 -4.11 4.75 3.76
C TYR A 32 -5.49 5.22 3.31
N GLY A 33 -6.12 4.52 2.36
CA GLY A 33 -7.33 4.95 1.65
C GLY A 33 -8.44 3.91 1.67
N THR A 34 -9.00 3.61 0.50
CA THR A 34 -10.26 2.85 0.36
C THR A 34 -10.21 1.38 0.80
N LEU A 35 -9.02 0.82 1.01
CA LEU A 35 -8.81 -0.53 1.53
C LEU A 35 -8.96 -0.62 3.07
N LYS A 36 -8.89 0.52 3.78
CA LYS A 36 -9.01 0.56 5.23
C LYS A 36 -10.40 0.13 5.72
N LYS A 37 -10.51 -0.30 6.98
CA LYS A 37 -11.81 -0.62 7.61
C LYS A 37 -12.79 0.54 7.47
N GLY A 38 -14.05 0.21 7.14
CA GLY A 38 -15.12 1.18 6.94
C GLY A 38 -15.18 1.81 5.54
N PHE A 39 -14.23 1.54 4.65
CA PHE A 39 -14.21 2.11 3.29
C PHE A 39 -14.59 1.09 2.21
N SER A 40 -14.90 1.62 1.01
CA SER A 40 -15.57 0.88 -0.06
C SER A 40 -14.87 -0.38 -0.56
N ASN A 41 -13.53 -0.42 -0.52
CA ASN A 41 -12.75 -1.55 -1.02
C ASN A 41 -12.30 -2.50 0.11
N HIS A 42 -12.70 -2.24 1.35
CA HIS A 42 -12.38 -3.13 2.47
C HIS A 42 -12.96 -4.55 2.32
N VAL A 43 -13.99 -4.71 1.47
CA VAL A 43 -14.56 -6.03 1.13
C VAL A 43 -13.48 -6.98 0.59
N LEU A 44 -12.53 -6.49 -0.23
CA LEU A 44 -11.41 -7.31 -0.69
C LEU A 44 -10.52 -7.74 0.48
N MET A 45 -10.19 -6.81 1.40
CA MET A 45 -9.38 -7.15 2.58
C MET A 45 -10.09 -8.18 3.46
N GLN A 46 -11.41 -8.08 3.65
CA GLN A 46 -12.20 -9.06 4.39
C GLN A 46 -12.15 -10.45 3.73
N GLU A 47 -12.24 -10.50 2.40
CA GLU A 47 -12.16 -11.75 1.66
C GLU A 47 -10.77 -12.40 1.81
N LEU A 48 -9.70 -11.61 1.66
CA LEU A 48 -8.33 -12.07 1.86
C LEU A 48 -8.07 -12.54 3.30
N ILE A 49 -8.62 -11.84 4.30
CA ILE A 49 -8.54 -12.29 5.70
C ILE A 49 -9.25 -13.63 5.88
N ARG A 50 -10.43 -13.80 5.29
CA ARG A 50 -11.22 -15.03 5.38
C ARG A 50 -10.53 -16.22 4.68
N SER A 51 -9.77 -15.98 3.61
CA SER A 51 -8.99 -17.02 2.93
C SER A 51 -7.63 -17.29 3.58
N GLY A 52 -7.23 -16.50 4.59
CA GLY A 52 -5.91 -16.59 5.24
C GLY A 52 -4.79 -15.90 4.46
N ASP A 53 -5.13 -15.14 3.41
CA ASP A 53 -4.18 -14.40 2.58
C ASP A 53 -3.86 -13.00 3.10
N ALA A 54 -4.56 -12.51 4.11
CA ALA A 54 -4.25 -11.25 4.79
C ALA A 54 -4.48 -11.33 6.30
N ARG A 55 -3.69 -10.58 7.06
CA ARG A 55 -3.85 -10.41 8.51
C ARG A 55 -3.64 -8.96 8.91
N PHE A 56 -4.60 -8.38 9.62
CA PHE A 56 -4.49 -7.03 10.18
C PHE A 56 -3.40 -6.99 11.25
N MET A 57 -2.44 -6.08 11.10
CA MET A 57 -1.31 -5.91 12.01
C MET A 57 -1.50 -4.72 12.96
N GLY A 58 -2.30 -3.71 12.61
CA GLY A 58 -2.57 -2.57 13.48
C GLY A 58 -2.73 -1.25 12.73
N LEU A 59 -2.87 -0.18 13.51
CA LEU A 59 -2.82 1.20 13.02
C LEU A 59 -1.38 1.70 13.07
N PHE A 60 -0.95 2.33 11.98
CA PHE A 60 0.41 2.82 11.80
C PHE A 60 0.39 4.22 11.21
N GLN A 61 1.53 4.91 11.31
CA GLN A 61 1.74 6.22 10.70
C GLN A 61 3.01 6.20 9.86
N THR A 62 3.05 6.87 8.71
CA THR A 62 4.29 6.98 7.92
C THR A 62 5.40 7.65 8.74
N ALA A 63 6.63 7.16 8.63
CA ALA A 63 7.76 7.69 9.41
C ALA A 63 8.05 9.15 9.02
N GLN A 64 8.00 9.45 7.73
CA GLN A 64 8.12 10.81 7.20
C GLN A 64 6.81 11.31 6.56
N PRO A 65 6.68 12.63 6.35
CA PRO A 65 5.54 13.20 5.63
C PRO A 65 5.45 12.72 4.18
N TYR A 66 4.23 12.49 3.72
CA TYR A 66 3.88 12.31 2.31
C TYR A 66 2.60 13.09 1.98
N PRO A 67 2.44 13.56 0.73
CA PRO A 67 1.16 14.07 0.28
C PRO A 67 0.13 12.95 0.15
N LEU A 68 -0.94 13.01 0.94
CA LEU A 68 -2.18 12.26 0.68
C LEU A 68 -3.24 13.24 0.18
N VAL A 69 -3.75 13.04 -1.02
CA VAL A 69 -4.70 13.98 -1.65
C VAL A 69 -5.93 13.27 -2.20
N CYS A 70 -6.99 14.04 -2.43
CA CYS A 70 -8.18 13.57 -3.12
C CYS A 70 -8.11 13.94 -4.61
N GLY A 71 -8.18 12.92 -5.47
CA GLY A 71 -8.27 13.09 -6.91
C GLY A 71 -9.71 13.05 -7.41
N PRO A 72 -9.93 12.67 -8.69
CA PRO A 72 -11.26 12.54 -9.26
C PRO A 72 -12.13 11.62 -8.39
N TYR A 73 -13.41 11.99 -8.23
CA TYR A 73 -14.39 11.22 -7.46
C TYR A 73 -13.97 10.96 -6.00
N ARG A 74 -13.20 11.89 -5.41
CA ARG A 74 -12.66 11.79 -4.04
C ARG A 74 -11.80 10.55 -3.78
N VAL A 75 -11.22 9.96 -4.83
CA VAL A 75 -10.30 8.82 -4.64
C VAL A 75 -9.03 9.32 -3.92
N PRO A 76 -8.58 8.65 -2.85
CA PRO A 76 -7.34 9.01 -2.17
C PRO A 76 -6.10 8.56 -2.97
N PHE A 77 -5.09 9.42 -2.99
CA PHE A 77 -3.80 9.21 -3.65
C PHE A 77 -2.66 9.58 -2.71
N LEU A 78 -1.82 8.62 -2.36
CA LEU A 78 -0.53 8.90 -1.72
C LEU A 78 0.51 9.19 -2.81
N LEU A 79 1.18 10.32 -2.74
CA LEU A 79 2.15 10.75 -3.74
C LEU A 79 3.56 10.46 -3.24
N ASN A 80 4.43 9.93 -4.10
CA ASN A 80 5.82 9.62 -3.75
C ASN A 80 6.68 10.89 -3.77
N LEU A 81 6.38 11.81 -2.85
CA LEU A 81 7.06 13.09 -2.63
C LEU A 81 7.46 13.16 -1.15
N PRO A 82 8.46 12.37 -0.73
CA PRO A 82 8.85 12.26 0.68
C PRO A 82 9.25 13.62 1.25
N GLY A 83 8.86 13.88 2.50
CA GLY A 83 9.12 15.14 3.20
C GLY A 83 8.09 16.25 2.91
N SER A 84 7.17 16.04 1.97
CA SER A 84 6.05 16.96 1.70
C SER A 84 4.75 16.47 2.34
N GLY A 85 3.76 17.36 2.52
CA GLY A 85 2.45 16.97 3.04
C GLY A 85 2.47 16.73 4.55
N GLN A 86 1.93 15.59 4.99
CA GLN A 86 1.74 15.25 6.42
C GLN A 86 2.17 13.80 6.68
N ARG A 87 2.42 13.45 7.94
CA ARG A 87 2.58 12.04 8.31
C ARG A 87 1.23 11.34 8.26
N VAL A 88 1.09 10.34 7.41
CA VAL A 88 -0.20 9.74 7.04
C VAL A 88 -0.53 8.57 7.97
N LEU A 89 -1.73 8.61 8.58
CA LEU A 89 -2.28 7.50 9.36
C LEU A 89 -2.95 6.45 8.45
N GLY A 90 -2.68 5.18 8.73
CA GLY A 90 -3.20 4.06 7.96
C GLY A 90 -3.22 2.76 8.73
N GLU A 91 -3.47 1.69 8.00
CA GLU A 91 -3.58 0.32 8.51
C GLU A 91 -2.50 -0.56 7.87
N LEU A 92 -1.84 -1.38 8.66
CA LEU A 92 -0.83 -2.33 8.20
C LEU A 92 -1.41 -3.74 8.13
N TYR A 93 -1.10 -4.46 7.06
CA TYR A 93 -1.51 -5.84 6.86
C TYR A 93 -0.32 -6.71 6.46
N ALA A 94 -0.22 -7.91 7.02
CA ALA A 94 0.63 -8.96 6.48
C ALA A 94 -0.17 -9.71 5.40
N VAL A 95 0.37 -9.84 4.20
CA VAL A 95 -0.33 -10.36 3.02
C VAL A 95 0.48 -11.47 2.35
N SER A 96 -0.17 -12.57 2.02
CA SER A 96 0.42 -13.67 1.26
C SER A 96 0.76 -13.24 -0.17
N PRO A 97 1.60 -14.00 -0.92
CA PRO A 97 1.83 -13.72 -2.34
C PRO A 97 0.54 -13.73 -3.18
N ALA A 98 -0.43 -14.61 -2.86
CA ALA A 98 -1.71 -14.67 -3.57
C ALA A 98 -2.59 -13.46 -3.27
N GLY A 99 -2.64 -13.03 -2.00
CA GLY A 99 -3.35 -11.81 -1.62
C GLY A 99 -2.73 -10.56 -2.24
N LEU A 100 -1.40 -10.52 -2.34
CA LEU A 100 -0.68 -9.41 -2.95
C LEU A 100 -1.01 -9.25 -4.43
N ALA A 101 -1.07 -10.34 -5.19
CA ALA A 101 -1.46 -10.31 -6.60
C ALA A 101 -2.86 -9.69 -6.79
N ARG A 102 -3.81 -10.05 -5.92
CA ARG A 102 -5.17 -9.50 -5.96
C ARG A 102 -5.23 -8.00 -5.62
N LEU A 103 -4.37 -7.54 -4.70
CA LEU A 103 -4.24 -6.12 -4.40
C LEU A 103 -3.59 -5.36 -5.56
N ASP A 104 -2.56 -5.92 -6.18
CA ASP A 104 -1.89 -5.35 -7.35
C ASP A 104 -2.86 -5.22 -8.54
N ASP A 105 -3.72 -6.22 -8.77
CA ASP A 105 -4.79 -6.18 -9.78
C ASP A 105 -5.82 -5.09 -9.48
N LEU A 106 -6.29 -4.99 -8.22
CA LEU A 106 -7.23 -3.95 -7.82
C LEU A 106 -6.61 -2.56 -8.00
N GLU A 107 -5.38 -2.37 -7.56
CA GLU A 107 -4.70 -1.08 -7.64
C GLU A 107 -4.14 -0.80 -9.04
N GLY A 108 -4.25 -1.74 -9.99
CA GLY A 108 -3.91 -1.56 -11.40
C GLY A 108 -2.44 -1.23 -11.63
N THR A 109 -1.54 -1.93 -10.94
CA THR A 109 -0.09 -1.65 -10.99
C THR A 109 0.50 -1.84 -12.38
N THR A 110 0.01 -2.83 -13.13
CA THR A 110 0.38 -3.09 -14.53
C THR A 110 -0.27 -2.13 -15.53
N LEU A 111 -1.29 -1.39 -15.09
CA LEU A 111 -2.06 -0.43 -15.92
C LEU A 111 -1.59 1.02 -15.71
N GLY A 112 -0.56 1.24 -14.90
CA GLY A 112 -0.08 2.58 -14.56
C GLY A 112 -1.07 3.36 -13.70
N HIS A 113 -1.99 2.68 -13.00
CA HIS A 113 -2.87 3.34 -12.03
C HIS A 113 -2.07 3.69 -10.79
N TYR A 114 -1.48 2.72 -10.09
CA TYR A 114 -0.63 2.96 -8.93
C TYR A 114 0.72 2.24 -9.08
N GLU A 115 1.72 2.64 -8.30
CA GLU A 115 3.01 1.96 -8.19
C GLU A 115 3.15 1.42 -6.77
N ARG A 116 3.44 0.13 -6.61
CA ARG A 116 3.75 -0.43 -5.29
C ARG A 116 5.23 -0.18 -4.98
N LEU A 117 5.50 0.63 -3.96
CA LEU A 117 6.85 1.05 -3.59
C LEU A 117 7.08 0.89 -2.07
N PRO A 118 8.33 0.73 -1.62
CA PRO A 118 8.66 0.71 -0.20
C PRO A 118 8.22 1.99 0.53
N ILE A 119 7.82 1.85 1.79
CA ILE A 119 7.47 2.96 2.68
C ILE A 119 7.84 2.62 4.12
N ASP A 120 8.44 3.59 4.82
CA ASP A 120 8.70 3.46 6.24
C ASP A 120 7.50 3.92 7.07
N VAL A 121 7.13 3.12 8.07
CA VAL A 121 6.04 3.40 9.02
C VAL A 121 6.53 3.24 10.46
N ASP A 122 6.03 4.09 11.35
CA ASP A 122 6.37 4.06 12.77
C ASP A 122 5.63 2.92 13.47
N ILE A 123 6.42 1.99 14.01
CA ILE A 123 5.95 0.84 14.79
C ILE A 123 5.87 1.26 16.26
N HIS A 124 5.01 2.21 16.59
CA HIS A 124 4.76 2.64 17.97
C HIS A 124 3.87 1.61 18.71
N ASN A 125 4.25 0.33 18.80
CA ASN A 125 3.79 -0.60 19.88
C ASN A 125 4.11 -2.08 19.70
N MET A 126 4.66 -2.52 18.58
CA MET A 126 4.83 -3.95 18.35
C MET A 126 6.31 -4.23 18.32
N GLY A 127 6.82 -5.10 19.20
CA GLY A 127 8.22 -5.54 19.29
C GLY A 127 8.74 -6.28 18.05
N TRP A 128 8.43 -5.75 16.87
CA TRP A 128 8.86 -6.16 15.56
C TRP A 128 10.22 -5.55 15.29
N SER A 129 11.19 -6.43 15.04
CA SER A 129 12.51 -6.04 14.58
C SER A 129 12.40 -5.25 13.28
N ARG A 130 13.24 -4.23 13.11
CA ARG A 130 13.25 -3.17 12.08
C ARG A 130 13.42 -3.65 10.62
N SER A 131 13.16 -4.92 10.31
CA SER A 131 13.59 -5.56 9.05
C SER A 131 12.46 -6.00 8.13
N ALA A 132 11.19 -5.76 8.47
CA ALA A 132 10.11 -6.07 7.55
C ALA A 132 9.87 -4.86 6.61
N SER A 133 10.31 -5.01 5.35
CA SER A 133 10.08 -4.02 4.30
C SER A 133 8.58 -3.84 4.09
N THR A 134 8.08 -2.66 4.46
CA THR A 134 6.68 -2.28 4.26
C THR A 134 6.54 -1.58 2.91
N GLU A 135 5.44 -1.84 2.22
CA GLU A 135 5.15 -1.31 0.89
C GLU A 135 3.78 -0.62 0.90
N ALA A 136 3.58 0.37 0.03
CA ALA A 136 2.30 1.01 -0.19
C ALA A 136 2.09 1.28 -1.69
N TYR A 137 0.83 1.48 -2.08
CA TYR A 137 0.46 1.87 -3.43
C TYR A 137 0.51 3.38 -3.57
N PHE A 138 1.46 3.92 -4.31
CA PHE A 138 1.57 5.35 -4.60
C PHE A 138 0.89 5.67 -5.92
N ALA A 139 0.36 6.89 -6.05
CA ALA A 139 -0.07 7.43 -7.33
C ALA A 139 1.05 7.29 -8.36
N HIS A 140 0.72 6.83 -9.57
CA HIS A 140 1.72 6.66 -10.60
C HIS A 140 2.42 8.00 -10.91
N ARG A 141 3.75 7.94 -11.04
CA ARG A 141 4.64 9.10 -11.21
C ARG A 141 4.24 10.05 -12.35
N SER A 142 3.57 9.54 -13.39
CA SER A 142 3.17 10.33 -14.56
C SER A 142 2.14 11.43 -14.26
N TYR A 143 1.39 11.33 -13.17
CA TYR A 143 0.36 12.30 -12.82
C TYR A 143 0.41 12.78 -11.36
N ALA A 144 1.30 12.21 -10.54
CA ALA A 144 1.39 12.51 -9.11
C ALA A 144 1.63 14.01 -8.84
N LEU A 145 2.55 14.65 -9.56
CA LEU A 145 2.83 16.08 -9.35
C LEU A 145 1.61 16.97 -9.69
N GLY A 146 0.91 16.66 -10.78
CA GLY A 146 -0.32 17.37 -11.15
C GLY A 146 -1.39 17.25 -10.07
N LEU A 147 -1.55 16.07 -9.44
CA LEU A 147 -2.49 15.91 -8.33
C LEU A 147 -2.09 16.75 -7.11
N TRP A 148 -0.78 16.93 -6.88
CA TRP A 148 -0.29 17.75 -5.78
C TRP A 148 -0.63 19.22 -5.96
N GLU A 149 -0.33 19.76 -7.12
CA GLU A 149 -0.61 21.15 -7.50
C GLU A 149 -2.12 21.42 -7.52
N LYS A 150 -2.90 20.49 -8.08
CA LYS A 150 -4.36 20.59 -8.14
C LYS A 150 -5.02 20.65 -6.76
N ASN A 151 -4.39 20.07 -5.75
CA ASN A 151 -4.82 20.14 -4.35
C ASN A 151 -4.17 21.31 -3.58
N GLY A 152 -3.58 22.28 -4.28
CA GLY A 152 -2.98 23.48 -3.68
C GLY A 152 -1.79 23.16 -2.78
N ASN A 153 -1.07 22.09 -3.09
CA ASN A 153 0.09 21.61 -2.31
C ASN A 153 -0.24 21.38 -0.83
N LYS A 154 -1.47 20.91 -0.55
CA LYS A 154 -1.93 20.52 0.79
C LYS A 154 -2.39 19.07 0.79
N GLY A 155 -1.95 18.34 1.81
CA GLY A 155 -2.25 16.91 1.98
C GLY A 155 -2.96 16.62 3.29
N LEU A 156 -3.73 15.54 3.29
CA LEU A 156 -4.44 15.01 4.44
C LEU A 156 -3.47 14.26 5.36
N SER A 157 -3.73 14.29 6.67
CA SER A 157 -3.04 13.41 7.64
C SER A 157 -3.69 12.03 7.72
N ALA A 158 -4.94 11.88 7.30
CA ALA A 158 -5.65 10.61 7.19
C ALA A 158 -6.80 10.76 6.19
N TYR A 159 -7.11 9.71 5.42
CA TYR A 159 -8.37 9.64 4.68
C TYR A 159 -9.50 9.23 5.63
N SER A 160 -10.47 10.10 5.83
CA SER A 160 -11.55 9.96 6.81
C SER A 160 -12.93 9.95 6.15
N GLU A 161 -13.99 9.69 6.92
CA GLU A 161 -15.37 9.70 6.41
C GLU A 161 -15.76 11.04 5.79
N SER A 162 -15.34 12.17 6.35
CA SER A 162 -15.62 13.50 5.78
C SER A 162 -15.00 13.69 4.40
N ASP A 163 -13.86 13.04 4.12
CA ASP A 163 -13.21 13.10 2.82
C ASP A 163 -13.95 12.25 1.76
N THR A 164 -14.80 11.32 2.20
CA THR A 164 -15.63 10.48 1.31
C THR A 164 -16.89 11.18 0.80
N VAL A 165 -17.19 12.39 1.26
CA VAL A 165 -18.37 13.14 0.79
C VAL A 165 -18.23 13.43 -0.71
N GLY A 166 -19.07 12.78 -1.52
CA GLY A 166 -19.01 12.81 -2.98
C GLY A 166 -18.13 11.73 -3.61
N TYR A 167 -17.70 10.72 -2.85
CA TYR A 167 -16.97 9.57 -3.37
C TYR A 167 -17.84 8.74 -4.33
N VAL A 168 -17.31 8.48 -5.52
CA VAL A 168 -17.99 7.63 -6.52
C VAL A 168 -17.19 6.34 -6.71
N ARG A 169 -17.84 5.20 -6.43
CA ARG A 169 -17.26 3.86 -6.61
C ARG A 169 -16.92 3.64 -8.08
N ARG A 170 -15.89 2.83 -8.36
CA ARG A 170 -15.42 2.55 -9.73
C ARG A 170 -16.52 2.11 -10.69
N LYS A 171 -17.43 1.24 -10.25
CA LYS A 171 -18.56 0.74 -11.05
C LYS A 171 -19.61 1.82 -11.41
N ASP A 172 -19.66 2.89 -10.63
CA ASP A 172 -20.64 3.97 -10.78
C ASP A 172 -20.05 5.17 -11.56
N ARG A 173 -18.78 5.10 -11.97
CA ARG A 173 -18.11 6.13 -12.79
C ARG A 173 -18.49 5.99 -14.27
N PRO A 174 -18.30 7.03 -15.10
CA PRO A 174 -18.45 6.89 -16.55
C PRO A 174 -17.55 5.78 -17.10
N GLN A 175 -18.17 4.71 -17.61
CA GLN A 175 -17.46 3.49 -18.04
C GLN A 175 -16.78 3.62 -19.42
N HIS A 176 -17.13 4.66 -20.19
CA HIS A 176 -16.50 4.95 -21.48
C HIS A 176 -15.13 5.62 -21.34
N LEU A 177 -14.74 6.00 -20.11
CA LEU A 177 -13.47 6.66 -19.81
C LEU A 177 -12.58 5.73 -18.97
N SER A 178 -11.30 5.66 -19.33
CA SER A 178 -10.32 4.93 -18.53
C SER A 178 -10.01 5.66 -17.22
N PHE A 179 -9.38 4.96 -16.28
CA PHE A 179 -8.86 5.58 -15.06
C PHE A 179 -7.95 6.79 -15.35
N LEU A 180 -7.07 6.66 -16.33
CA LEU A 180 -6.15 7.73 -16.71
C LEU A 180 -6.87 8.90 -17.38
N ASP A 181 -7.97 8.66 -18.10
CA ASP A 181 -8.79 9.75 -18.66
C ASP A 181 -9.50 10.53 -17.55
N HIS A 182 -10.01 9.85 -16.53
CA HIS A 182 -10.56 10.52 -15.34
C HIS A 182 -9.53 11.42 -14.65
N ILE A 183 -8.28 10.95 -14.53
CA ILE A 183 -7.17 11.75 -13.98
C ILE A 183 -6.89 12.97 -14.86
N ARG A 184 -6.75 12.79 -16.18
CA ARG A 184 -6.47 13.88 -17.12
C ARG A 184 -7.56 14.96 -17.06
N LEU A 185 -8.83 14.56 -17.08
CA LEU A 185 -9.96 15.48 -16.98
C LEU A 185 -10.01 16.22 -15.65
N PHE A 186 -9.69 15.54 -14.54
CA PHE A 186 -9.61 16.19 -13.25
C PHE A 186 -8.51 17.26 -13.21
N LEU A 187 -7.33 16.93 -13.73
CA LEU A 187 -6.19 17.86 -13.77
C LEU A 187 -6.43 19.05 -14.70
N SER A 188 -7.14 18.86 -15.82
CA SER A 188 -7.46 19.94 -16.77
C SER A 188 -8.64 20.83 -16.35
N SER A 189 -9.47 20.37 -15.41
CA SER A 189 -10.62 21.17 -14.93
C SER A 189 -10.15 22.46 -14.26
N SER A 190 -10.97 23.51 -14.30
CA SER A 190 -10.74 24.72 -13.50
C SER A 190 -10.86 24.40 -12.00
N PRO A 191 -10.15 25.11 -11.10
CA PRO A 191 -10.45 25.04 -9.67
C PRO A 191 -11.92 25.43 -9.46
N SER A 192 -12.68 24.63 -8.70
CA SER A 192 -14.02 25.04 -8.29
C SER A 192 -13.90 26.33 -7.46
N PRO A 193 -14.70 27.38 -7.73
CA PRO A 193 -14.67 28.60 -6.95
C PRO A 193 -14.93 28.25 -5.48
N SER A 194 -14.06 28.74 -4.59
CA SER A 194 -14.25 28.64 -3.15
C SER A 194 -15.61 29.23 -2.77
N PRO A 195 -16.41 28.58 -1.90
CA PRO A 195 -17.62 29.19 -1.40
C PRO A 195 -17.24 30.52 -0.72
N SER A 196 -17.84 31.61 -1.20
CA SER A 196 -17.72 32.92 -0.59
C SER A 196 -18.09 32.81 0.89
N PRO A 197 -17.32 33.41 1.82
CA PRO A 197 -17.77 33.48 3.19
C PRO A 197 -19.07 34.29 3.21
N SER A 198 -20.14 33.67 3.70
CA SER A 198 -21.39 34.36 4.02
C SER A 198 -21.06 35.51 4.96
N GLN A 199 -21.39 36.74 4.56
CA GLN A 199 -21.35 37.91 5.45
C GLN A 199 -22.45 37.82 6.52
#